data_AF-X5DWL0-F1
#
_entry.id   AF-X5DWL0-F1
#
_cell.length_a   1.000
_cell.length_b   1.000
_cell.length_c   1.000
_cell.angle_alpha   90.00
_cell.angle_beta   90.00
_cell.angle_gamma   90.00
#
_symmetry.space_group_name_H-M   'P 1'
#
loop_
_entity.id
_entity.type
_entity.pdbx_description
1 polymer ?
#
loop_
_entity_poly.entity_id
_entity_poly.type
_entity_poly.pdbx_seq_one_letter_code
_entity_poly.pdbx_strand_id
1 'polypeptide(L)'
;MSSGGHAARRFNEDFGATVDGEERQALSVFVRQGEQLFHSWSTFARGEEPFMLVFDLLDLTPYGRQETWEDSPRGWPQDPPYTWMRLHDRYEE
;
A
#
# COMPACT_ATOMS: atom_id res chain seq x y z
N MET A 1 -0.84 8.69 36.44
CA MET A 1 -0.44 9.42 35.21
C MET A 1 1.00 9.03 34.91
N SER A 2 1.21 8.07 34.01
CA SER A 2 2.54 7.70 33.54
C SER A 2 2.67 8.25 32.13
N SER A 3 3.48 9.31 31.97
CA SER A 3 3.88 9.81 30.66
C SER A 3 4.94 8.85 30.10
N GLY A 4 4.49 7.75 29.51
CA GLY A 4 5.34 6.85 28.74
C GLY A 4 5.68 7.52 27.41
N GLY A 5 6.83 8.18 27.34
CA GLY A 5 7.39 8.62 26.07
C GLY A 5 7.55 7.41 25.17
N HIS A 6 6.95 7.45 23.98
CA HIS A 6 7.24 6.48 22.93
C HIS A 6 8.73 6.56 22.63
N ALA A 7 9.51 5.59 23.14
CA ALA A 7 10.84 5.32 22.59
C ALA A 7 10.65 5.19 21.08
N ALA A 8 11.45 5.92 20.30
CA ALA A 8 11.37 5.87 18.84
C ALA A 8 11.59 4.42 18.38
N ARG A 9 10.48 3.69 18.19
CA ARG A 9 10.49 2.41 17.50
C ARG A 9 10.80 2.70 16.04
N ARG A 10 11.59 1.83 15.42
CA ARG A 10 11.92 2.00 14.02
C ARG A 10 10.69 1.66 13.19
N PHE A 11 10.52 2.31 12.04
CA PHE A 11 9.40 2.09 11.13
C PHE A 11 9.11 0.58 10.90
N ASN A 12 10.14 -0.22 10.63
CA ASN A 12 9.99 -1.65 10.40
C ASN A 12 9.49 -2.44 11.62
N GLU A 13 9.82 -2.01 12.84
CA GLU A 13 9.31 -2.62 14.07
C GLU A 13 7.81 -2.31 14.26
N ASP A 14 7.41 -1.06 13.98
CA ASP A 14 6.02 -0.61 14.12
C ASP A 14 5.07 -1.31 13.14
N PHE A 15 5.58 -1.73 11.97
CA PHE A 15 4.80 -2.41 10.92
C PHE A 15 5.11 -3.91 10.80
N GLY A 16 5.81 -4.49 11.77
CA GLY A 16 6.05 -5.93 11.85
C GLY A 16 6.98 -6.47 10.76
N ALA A 17 7.77 -5.61 10.12
CA ALA A 17 8.86 -5.98 9.22
C ALA A 17 10.18 -6.29 9.98
N THR A 18 10.23 -6.04 11.29
CA THR A 18 11.30 -6.50 12.19
C THR A 18 10.72 -7.40 13.27
N VAL A 19 11.24 -8.62 13.40
CA VAL A 19 10.83 -9.61 14.43
C VAL A 19 12.10 -10.17 15.06
N ASP A 20 12.15 -10.18 16.39
CA ASP A 20 13.30 -10.67 17.17
C ASP A 20 14.65 -10.02 16.80
N GLY A 21 14.62 -8.76 16.33
CA GLY A 21 15.80 -7.99 15.94
C GLY A 21 16.26 -8.20 14.50
N GLU A 22 15.59 -9.05 13.74
CA GLU A 22 15.91 -9.35 12.34
C GLU A 22 14.87 -8.76 11.39
N GLU A 23 15.33 -8.23 10.25
CA GLU A 23 14.45 -7.71 9.20
C GLU A 23 13.93 -8.83 8.30
N ARG A 24 12.67 -8.72 7.90
CA ARG A 24 12.02 -9.62 6.94
C ARG A 24 11.35 -8.83 5.82
N GLN A 25 11.16 -9.49 4.68
CA GLN A 25 10.33 -8.95 3.62
C GLN A 25 8.89 -8.80 4.11
N ALA A 26 8.27 -7.68 3.76
CA ALA A 26 6.90 -7.36 4.10
C ALA A 26 6.33 -6.40 3.05
N LEU A 27 5.02 -6.49 2.84
CA LEU A 27 4.26 -5.49 2.10
C LEU A 27 3.32 -4.80 3.08
N SER A 28 3.19 -3.49 2.94
CA SER A 28 2.29 -2.67 3.75
C SER A 28 1.64 -1.64 2.86
N VAL A 29 0.33 -1.46 3.06
CA VAL A 29 -0.48 -0.50 2.34
C VAL A 29 -0.91 0.58 3.31
N PHE A 30 -0.60 1.81 2.94
CA PHE A 30 -0.95 3.00 3.70
C PHE A 30 -1.91 3.87 2.89
N VAL A 31 -2.90 4.42 3.56
CA VAL A 31 -3.80 5.43 2.99
C VAL A 31 -3.70 6.71 3.77
N ARG A 32 -3.55 7.83 3.05
CA ARG A 32 -3.51 9.17 3.64
C ARG A 32 -4.86 9.84 3.44
N GLN A 33 -5.43 10.37 4.52
CA GLN A 33 -6.62 11.22 4.49
C GLN A 33 -6.32 12.53 5.22
N GLY A 34 -6.14 13.61 4.44
CA GLY A 34 -5.66 14.88 4.98
C GLY A 34 -4.27 14.72 5.63
N GLU A 35 -4.16 15.07 6.91
CA GLU A 35 -2.92 14.93 7.69
C GLU A 35 -2.80 13.58 8.40
N GLN A 36 -3.79 12.68 8.25
CA GLN A 36 -3.79 11.38 8.89
C GLN A 36 -3.28 10.29 7.95
N LEU A 37 -2.46 9.38 8.46
CA LEU A 37 -1.97 8.19 7.75
C LEU A 37 -2.52 6.95 8.46
N PHE A 38 -3.16 6.06 7.70
CA PHE A 38 -3.71 4.81 8.19
C PHE A 38 -2.97 3.64 7.53
N HIS A 39 -2.62 2.64 8.33
CA HIS A 39 -2.11 1.37 7.85
C HIS A 39 -3.31 0.44 7.59
N SER A 40 -3.66 0.21 6.32
CA SER A 40 -4.89 -0.49 5.95
C SER A 40 -4.71 -1.99 5.77
N TRP A 41 -3.50 -2.44 5.41
CA TRP A 41 -3.22 -3.84 5.14
C TRP A 41 -1.71 -4.12 5.17
N SER A 42 -1.33 -5.31 5.64
CA SER A 42 0.04 -5.81 5.54
C SER A 42 0.10 -7.32 5.41
N THR A 43 1.17 -7.82 4.79
CA THR A 43 1.50 -9.24 4.78
C THR A 43 3.00 -9.49 4.86
N PHE A 44 3.38 -10.73 5.15
CA PHE A 44 4.77 -11.18 5.33
C PHE A 44 4.93 -12.67 5.02
N ALA A 45 6.19 -13.11 4.92
CA ALA A 45 6.63 -14.50 4.76
C ALA A 45 6.24 -15.19 3.44
N ARG A 46 5.07 -15.82 3.36
CA ARG A 46 4.57 -16.42 2.09
C ARG A 46 3.36 -15.67 1.56
N GLY A 47 2.94 -14.64 2.27
CA GLY A 47 1.82 -13.82 1.88
C GLY A 47 2.13 -12.92 0.70
N GLU A 48 3.40 -12.67 0.39
CA GLU A 48 3.92 -11.88 -0.73
C GLU A 48 4.03 -12.66 -2.05
N GLU A 49 4.13 -14.00 -2.00
CA GLU A 49 4.29 -14.85 -3.18
C GLU A 49 3.19 -14.69 -4.25
N PRO A 50 1.93 -14.40 -3.92
CA PRO A 50 0.88 -14.24 -4.92
C PRO A 50 0.98 -12.98 -5.79
N PHE A 51 1.77 -11.96 -5.41
CA PHE A 51 1.78 -10.67 -6.11
C PHE A 51 2.91 -10.62 -7.14
N MET A 52 2.67 -11.19 -8.32
CA MET A 52 3.66 -11.20 -9.38
C MET A 52 3.42 -10.12 -10.44
N LEU A 53 2.24 -9.48 -10.46
CA LEU A 53 1.90 -8.42 -11.39
C LEU A 53 1.42 -7.16 -10.67
N VAL A 54 1.63 -6.00 -11.29
CA VAL A 54 1.20 -4.70 -10.76
C VAL A 54 -0.29 -4.67 -10.41
N PHE A 55 -1.11 -5.40 -11.17
CA PHE A 55 -2.55 -5.48 -10.95
C PHE A 55 -2.91 -6.13 -9.61
N ASP A 56 -2.21 -7.20 -9.22
CA ASP A 56 -2.48 -7.86 -7.93
C ASP A 56 -2.13 -6.93 -6.75
N LEU A 57 -1.13 -6.06 -6.92
CA LEU A 57 -0.78 -5.06 -5.91
C LEU A 57 -1.81 -3.93 -5.83
N LEU A 58 -2.29 -3.44 -6.98
CA LEU A 58 -3.31 -2.39 -7.02
C LEU A 58 -4.62 -2.84 -6.36
N ASP A 59 -5.02 -4.08 -6.58
CA ASP A 59 -6.23 -4.68 -6.00
C ASP A 59 -6.22 -4.73 -4.46
N LEU A 60 -5.04 -4.72 -3.84
CA LEU A 60 -4.88 -4.68 -2.39
C LEU A 60 -4.94 -3.25 -1.82
N THR A 61 -4.70 -2.25 -2.66
CA THR A 61 -4.78 -0.86 -2.21
C THR A 61 -6.23 -0.47 -2.02
N PRO A 62 -6.55 0.44 -1.08
CA PRO A 62 -7.89 0.98 -0.98
C PRO A 62 -8.38 1.39 -2.36
N TYR A 63 -7.68 2.29 -3.06
CA TYR A 63 -8.08 2.84 -4.36
C TYR A 63 -8.23 1.85 -5.52
N GLY A 64 -7.89 0.57 -5.34
CA GLY A 64 -7.95 -0.43 -6.41
C GLY A 64 -7.12 -0.04 -7.62
N ARG A 65 -7.59 -0.45 -8.80
CA ARG A 65 -6.98 -0.08 -10.10
C ARG A 65 -7.47 1.27 -10.62
N GLN A 66 -8.48 1.86 -9.99
CA GLN A 66 -9.13 3.10 -10.41
C GLN A 66 -9.75 2.96 -11.80
N GLU A 67 -10.36 1.81 -12.10
CA GLU A 67 -10.95 1.52 -13.40
C GLU A 67 -12.47 1.56 -13.35
N THR A 68 -13.13 2.06 -14.40
CA THR A 68 -14.60 2.27 -14.42
C THR A 68 -15.45 1.01 -14.26
N TRP A 69 -14.87 -0.19 -14.34
CA TRP A 69 -15.59 -1.44 -14.07
C TRP A 69 -15.63 -1.78 -12.57
N GLU A 70 -14.77 -1.19 -11.74
CA GLU A 70 -14.72 -1.44 -10.31
C GLU A 70 -15.94 -0.80 -9.62
N ASP A 71 -16.55 -1.53 -8.70
CA ASP A 71 -17.59 -1.00 -7.81
C ASP A 71 -16.94 -0.19 -6.67
N SER A 72 -16.48 1.01 -7.00
CA SER A 72 -15.76 1.89 -6.07
C SER A 72 -16.71 2.82 -5.29
N PRO A 73 -16.34 3.23 -4.06
CA PRO A 73 -17.07 4.25 -3.32
C PRO A 73 -17.22 5.56 -4.12
N ARG A 74 -18.34 6.27 -3.89
CA ARG A 74 -18.60 7.56 -4.53
C ARG A 74 -17.43 8.53 -4.29
N GLY A 75 -16.95 9.13 -5.37
CA GLY A 75 -15.88 10.15 -5.33
C GLY A 75 -14.47 9.58 -5.45
N TRP A 76 -14.32 8.25 -5.59
CA TRP A 76 -13.05 7.69 -5.97
C TRP A 76 -12.71 8.00 -7.43
N PRO A 77 -11.44 8.31 -7.72
CA PRO A 77 -10.99 8.50 -9.10
C PRO A 77 -11.19 7.18 -9.87
N GLN A 78 -11.78 7.28 -11.05
CA GLN A 78 -11.91 6.17 -11.98
C GLN A 78 -11.76 6.67 -13.42
N ASP A 79 -10.93 5.98 -14.19
CA ASP A 79 -10.71 6.19 -15.63
C ASP A 79 -11.02 4.89 -16.41
N PRO A 80 -11.18 4.93 -17.75
CA PRO A 80 -11.38 3.71 -18.53
C PRO A 80 -10.20 2.73 -18.36
N PRO A 81 -10.43 1.42 -18.51
CA PRO A 81 -9.40 0.40 -18.26
C PRO A 81 -8.14 0.59 -19.10
N TYR A 82 -6.97 0.31 -18.51
CA TYR A 82 -5.65 0.39 -19.15
C TYR A 82 -5.18 1.78 -19.61
N THR A 83 -5.90 2.86 -19.30
CA THR A 83 -5.56 4.21 -19.80
C THR A 83 -4.37 4.85 -19.08
N TRP A 84 -4.12 4.47 -17.83
CA TRP A 84 -2.95 4.91 -17.07
C TRP A 84 -1.66 4.17 -17.48
N MET A 85 -1.77 3.03 -18.17
CA MET A 85 -0.61 2.32 -18.69
C MET A 85 -0.03 3.05 -19.89
N ARG A 86 1.14 3.66 -19.71
CA ARG A 86 1.90 4.26 -20.80
C ARG A 86 3.12 3.40 -21.12
N LEU A 87 3.36 3.21 -22.41
CA LEU A 87 4.63 2.66 -22.88
C LEU A 87 5.76 3.58 -22.44
N HIS A 88 6.91 2.98 -22.13
CA HIS A 88 8.08 3.70 -21.59
C HIS A 88 8.54 4.88 -22.47
N ASP A 89 8.32 4.82 -23.79
CA ASP A 89 8.65 5.86 -24.76
C ASP A 89 7.58 6.95 -24.92
N ARG A 90 6.49 6.90 -24.15
CA ARG A 90 5.34 7.83 -24.24
C ARG A 90 5.20 8.75 -23.02
N TYR A 91 6.23 8.80 -22.16
CA TYR A 91 6.30 9.79 -21.09
C TYR A 91 6.94 11.08 -21.65
N GLU A 92 6.37 12.23 -21.29
CA GLU A 92 6.99 13.54 -21.53
C GLU A 92 8.16 13.70 -20.52
N GLU A 93 9.24 14.36 -20.92
CA GLU A 93 10.42 14.61 -20.07
C GLU A 93 10.13 15.56 -18.90
#